data_AF-A0A0F0LJG7-F1
#
_entry.id   AF-A0A0F0LJG7-F1
#
_cell.length_a   1.000
_cell.length_b   1.000
_cell.length_c   1.000
_cell.angle_alpha   90.00
_cell.angle_beta   90.00
_cell.angle_gamma   90.00
#
_symmetry.space_group_name_H-M   'P 1'
#
loop_
_entity.id
_entity.type
_entity.pdbx_description
1 polymer ?
#
loop_
_entity_poly.entity_id
_entity_poly.type
_entity_poly.pdbx_seq_one_letter_code
_entity_poly.pdbx_strand_id
1 'polypeptide(L)'
;MPRSTSTRFRFGSGIVAVGALLALTACAPETDPEPTADPAPETTAPVAYSGPALFVGDELNWFLLSSDEIASALPGSTEIGEPTSVLEQISDGGGPQPGPEICSTLFLEQSLWSVGSRNVTWTTTSDADYRFGQMLALQFADEAQAQGRMDQLVETAAQCSTFDYNGTATFESVIPAESDGVRALAGTLTLPDVEGGWSTFSAYAAVGNVLVQVSQSVEGDARPDAEAVATLLQDRATEAKASLVDELTANPPTAEPVPEVHASAPWGEWEIADDGVGPINIGDPIDVAVTAGQAAQVVEPEYAGAPWKLVNSDGTASLLLTATDDDSAVVSVTVGNDRSMEEVSQDGAALPARGGVRVGAPVADAIAAFPGGTTVTVVSSGDDWYDVATREGRLFRFHADRDVVEPGALIVGITVQDVTKRTLGSF
;
A
#
# COMPACT_ATOMS: atom_id res chain seq x y z
N MET A 1 -28.04 -6.15 -52.69
CA MET A 1 -28.32 -7.41 -53.44
C MET A 1 -27.03 -7.82 -54.12
N PRO A 2 -26.64 -9.11 -54.21
CA PRO A 2 -27.22 -10.36 -53.65
C PRO A 2 -26.39 -10.84 -52.42
N ARG A 3 -26.89 -11.48 -51.35
CA ARG A 3 -27.72 -12.70 -51.15
C ARG A 3 -27.15 -13.99 -51.76
N SER A 4 -26.61 -14.88 -50.92
CA SER A 4 -26.95 -16.31 -50.94
C SER A 4 -26.38 -17.00 -49.67
N THR A 5 -27.16 -17.29 -48.63
CA THR A 5 -27.92 -18.53 -48.30
C THR A 5 -27.14 -19.82 -48.00
N SER A 6 -27.27 -20.24 -46.73
CA SER A 6 -27.59 -21.59 -46.22
C SER A 6 -26.58 -22.72 -46.48
N THR A 7 -26.18 -23.50 -45.48
CA THR A 7 -26.93 -24.72 -45.09
C THR A 7 -26.64 -25.16 -43.65
N ARG A 8 -27.71 -25.41 -42.88
CA ARG A 8 -27.75 -26.10 -41.57
C ARG A 8 -27.80 -27.61 -41.79
N PHE A 9 -27.08 -28.41 -40.99
CA PHE A 9 -27.36 -29.83 -40.70
C PHE A 9 -26.50 -30.23 -39.49
N ARG A 10 -26.88 -31.04 -38.50
CA ARG A 10 -28.15 -31.53 -37.94
C ARG A 10 -27.80 -32.12 -36.56
N PHE A 11 -28.77 -32.06 -35.66
CA PHE A 11 -28.84 -32.76 -34.39
C PHE A 11 -28.51 -34.26 -34.49
N GLY A 12 -27.80 -34.77 -33.49
CA GLY A 12 -27.74 -36.20 -33.16
C GLY A 12 -28.21 -36.40 -31.71
N SER A 13 -29.44 -36.87 -31.54
CA SER A 13 -29.97 -37.36 -30.26
C SER A 13 -30.70 -38.67 -30.49
N GLY A 14 -30.45 -39.65 -29.61
CA GLY A 14 -31.27 -40.83 -29.36
C GLY A 14 -30.69 -42.15 -29.90
N ILE A 15 -30.90 -43.32 -29.29
CA ILE A 15 -31.83 -43.73 -28.22
C ILE A 15 -31.49 -45.19 -27.82
N VAL A 16 -31.56 -45.49 -26.51
CA VAL A 16 -32.10 -46.70 -25.83
C VAL A 16 -31.56 -48.11 -26.08
N ALA A 17 -31.24 -48.81 -24.98
CA ALA A 17 -31.72 -50.18 -24.74
C ALA A 17 -31.79 -50.51 -23.23
N VAL A 18 -33.02 -50.51 -22.70
CA VAL A 18 -33.42 -51.17 -21.45
C VAL A 18 -33.49 -52.68 -21.72
N GLY A 19 -32.85 -53.49 -20.88
CA GLY A 19 -32.94 -54.95 -20.93
C GLY A 19 -33.05 -55.52 -19.53
N ALA A 20 -34.25 -55.96 -19.16
CA ALA A 20 -34.57 -56.59 -17.89
C ALA A 20 -34.46 -58.13 -17.98
N LEU A 21 -33.93 -58.71 -16.90
CA LEU A 21 -34.20 -60.01 -16.27
C LEU A 21 -34.06 -61.31 -17.09
N LEU A 22 -33.14 -62.18 -16.64
CA LEU A 22 -33.42 -63.61 -16.42
C LEU A 22 -32.57 -64.14 -15.24
N ALA A 23 -33.25 -64.78 -14.30
CA ALA A 23 -32.71 -65.37 -13.08
C ALA A 23 -31.98 -66.69 -13.34
N LEU A 24 -30.83 -66.87 -12.69
CA LEU A 24 -30.25 -68.19 -12.42
C LEU A 24 -29.84 -68.23 -10.93
N THR A 25 -30.56 -69.05 -10.19
CA THR A 25 -30.33 -69.41 -8.79
C THR A 25 -29.21 -70.45 -8.69
N ALA A 26 -28.10 -70.16 -8.00
CA ALA A 26 -27.29 -71.15 -7.27
C ALA A 26 -26.13 -70.48 -6.48
N CYS A 27 -26.22 -70.61 -5.15
CA CYS A 27 -25.19 -70.56 -4.09
C CYS A 27 -23.97 -69.64 -4.24
N ALA A 28 -23.99 -68.52 -3.50
CA ALA A 28 -22.81 -67.74 -3.13
C ALA A 28 -22.58 -67.85 -1.61
N PRO A 29 -21.31 -67.83 -1.15
CA PRO A 29 -20.91 -68.04 0.24
C PRO A 29 -21.26 -66.84 1.13
N GLU A 30 -21.19 -67.03 2.46
CA GLU A 30 -21.51 -66.03 3.49
C GLU A 30 -20.96 -64.63 3.18
N THR A 31 -21.86 -63.65 3.20
CA THR A 31 -21.56 -62.22 3.15
C THR A 31 -20.90 -61.77 4.45
N ASP A 32 -19.67 -61.29 4.35
CA ASP A 32 -19.06 -60.42 5.35
C ASP A 32 -19.97 -59.21 5.63
N PRO A 33 -20.04 -58.70 6.87
CA PRO A 33 -20.81 -57.51 7.18
C PRO A 33 -20.29 -56.30 6.38
N GLU A 34 -21.22 -55.58 5.75
CA GLU A 34 -20.98 -54.30 5.09
C GLU A 34 -20.20 -53.36 6.03
N PRO A 35 -19.14 -52.68 5.56
CA PRO A 35 -18.53 -51.60 6.32
C PRO A 35 -19.59 -50.53 6.52
N THR A 36 -19.91 -50.22 7.77
CA THR A 36 -20.72 -49.05 8.08
C THR A 36 -19.96 -47.85 7.54
N ALA A 37 -20.58 -47.10 6.62
CA ALA A 37 -20.00 -45.86 6.13
C ALA A 37 -19.71 -44.96 7.34
N ASP A 38 -18.44 -44.64 7.57
CA ASP A 38 -18.08 -43.63 8.55
C ASP A 38 -18.81 -42.34 8.20
N PRO A 39 -19.40 -41.63 9.18
CA PRO A 39 -20.00 -40.33 8.93
C PRO A 39 -18.95 -39.44 8.27
N ALA A 40 -19.32 -38.80 7.17
CA ALA A 40 -18.49 -37.77 6.56
C ALA A 40 -18.10 -36.77 7.66
N PRO A 41 -16.80 -36.41 7.80
CA PRO A 41 -16.41 -35.43 8.79
C PRO A 41 -17.25 -34.18 8.59
N GLU A 42 -17.91 -33.74 9.66
CA GLU A 42 -18.57 -32.43 9.65
C GLU A 42 -17.48 -31.41 9.35
N THR A 43 -17.52 -30.81 8.16
CA THR A 43 -16.69 -29.65 7.85
C THR A 43 -17.14 -28.55 8.79
N THR A 44 -16.48 -28.40 9.94
CA THR A 44 -16.68 -27.28 10.85
C THR A 44 -16.55 -26.00 10.04
N ALA A 45 -17.53 -25.09 10.20
CA ALA A 45 -17.46 -23.78 9.57
C ALA A 45 -16.07 -23.14 9.86
N PRO A 46 -15.48 -22.45 8.89
CA PRO A 46 -14.19 -21.81 9.09
C PRO A 46 -14.26 -20.90 10.31
N VAL A 47 -13.23 -20.99 11.17
CA VAL A 47 -13.11 -20.15 12.36
C VAL A 47 -12.92 -18.72 11.88
N ALA A 48 -13.72 -17.78 12.40
CA ALA A 48 -13.63 -16.37 12.04
C ALA A 48 -12.21 -15.84 12.27
N TYR A 49 -11.71 -15.08 11.30
CA TYR A 49 -10.43 -14.39 11.41
C TYR A 49 -10.44 -13.46 12.63
N SER A 50 -9.37 -13.56 13.43
CA SER A 50 -9.21 -12.80 14.69
C SER A 50 -7.83 -12.12 14.77
N GLY A 51 -7.08 -12.11 13.67
CA GLY A 51 -5.82 -11.40 13.58
C GLY A 51 -6.00 -9.89 13.36
N PRO A 52 -4.89 -9.15 13.22
CA PRO A 52 -4.93 -7.71 12.96
C PRO A 52 -5.58 -7.38 11.61
N ALA A 53 -6.23 -6.22 11.52
CA ALA A 53 -6.82 -5.73 10.28
C ALA A 53 -5.75 -5.06 9.41
N LEU A 54 -5.01 -5.88 8.64
CA LEU A 54 -3.92 -5.42 7.78
C LEU A 54 -4.38 -5.48 6.33
N PHE A 55 -4.67 -4.30 5.78
CA PHE A 55 -5.08 -4.08 4.41
C PHE A 55 -3.86 -3.93 3.50
N VAL A 56 -3.95 -4.45 2.28
CA VAL A 56 -2.90 -4.39 1.26
C VAL A 56 -3.46 -4.09 -0.12
N GLY A 57 -2.73 -3.30 -0.90
CA GLY A 57 -2.97 -3.10 -2.34
C GLY A 57 -4.40 -2.72 -2.69
N ASP A 58 -5.11 -3.55 -3.46
CA ASP A 58 -6.45 -3.24 -3.95
C ASP A 58 -7.55 -3.27 -2.88
N GLU A 59 -7.27 -3.85 -1.69
CA GLU A 59 -8.18 -3.79 -0.54
C GLU A 59 -8.39 -2.33 -0.07
N LEU A 60 -7.45 -1.43 -0.37
CA LEU A 60 -7.59 0.01 -0.11
C LEU A 60 -8.75 0.67 -0.89
N ASN A 61 -9.19 0.07 -2.00
CA ASN A 61 -10.33 0.58 -2.75
C ASN A 61 -11.64 0.50 -1.96
N TRP A 62 -11.74 -0.39 -0.96
CA TRP A 62 -12.92 -0.48 -0.10
C TRP A 62 -13.14 0.75 0.75
N PHE A 63 -12.15 1.62 0.89
CA PHE A 63 -12.27 2.88 1.63
C PHE A 63 -12.77 4.04 0.77
N LEU A 64 -12.67 3.96 -0.56
CA LEU A 64 -12.91 5.10 -1.43
C LEU A 64 -14.41 5.39 -1.61
N LEU A 65 -14.80 6.64 -1.39
CA LEU A 65 -16.15 7.11 -1.68
C LEU A 65 -16.42 7.11 -3.20
N SER A 66 -17.66 6.81 -3.57
CA SER A 66 -18.11 6.97 -4.95
C SER A 66 -18.26 8.46 -5.32
N SER A 67 -18.32 8.76 -6.62
CA SER A 67 -18.52 10.13 -7.10
C SER A 67 -19.82 10.76 -6.58
N ASP A 68 -20.90 9.98 -6.45
CA ASP A 68 -22.17 10.46 -5.92
C ASP A 68 -22.08 10.79 -4.43
N GLU A 69 -21.34 10.00 -3.65
CA GLU A 69 -21.10 10.25 -2.23
C GLU A 69 -20.24 11.50 -2.03
N ILE A 70 -19.17 11.65 -2.81
CA ILE A 70 -18.30 12.84 -2.79
C ILE A 70 -19.12 14.08 -3.14
N ALA A 71 -19.88 14.06 -4.23
CA ALA A 71 -20.70 15.19 -4.65
C ALA A 71 -21.80 15.55 -3.63
N SER A 72 -22.35 14.55 -2.93
CA SER A 72 -23.37 14.77 -1.90
C SER A 72 -22.78 15.30 -0.59
N ALA A 73 -21.60 14.83 -0.20
CA ALA A 73 -21.00 15.14 1.09
C ALA A 73 -20.14 16.42 1.06
N LEU A 74 -19.55 16.74 -0.10
CA LEU A 74 -18.60 17.83 -0.28
C LEU A 74 -19.12 18.83 -1.32
N PRO A 75 -19.77 19.92 -0.87
CA PRO A 75 -20.30 20.96 -1.76
C PRO A 75 -19.23 21.52 -2.71
N GLY A 76 -19.61 21.74 -3.97
CA GLY A 76 -18.72 22.32 -4.98
C GLY A 76 -17.73 21.35 -5.61
N SER A 77 -17.79 20.05 -5.28
CA SER A 77 -16.99 19.01 -5.95
C SER A 77 -17.49 18.77 -7.37
N THR A 78 -16.58 18.83 -8.34
CA THR A 78 -16.84 18.65 -9.78
C THR A 78 -15.69 17.89 -10.42
N GLU A 79 -15.88 17.33 -11.61
CA GLU A 79 -14.81 16.61 -12.32
C GLU A 79 -14.16 15.51 -11.46
N ILE A 80 -14.98 14.78 -10.70
CA ILE A 80 -14.50 13.71 -9.82
C ILE A 80 -13.92 12.59 -10.67
N GLY A 81 -12.63 12.33 -10.45
CA GLY A 81 -11.87 11.30 -11.17
C GLY A 81 -12.23 9.89 -10.72
N GLU A 82 -11.74 8.92 -11.50
CA GLU A 82 -11.76 7.52 -11.11
C GLU A 82 -10.65 7.22 -10.08
N PRO A 83 -10.80 6.18 -9.26
CA PRO A 83 -9.74 5.68 -8.39
C PRO A 83 -8.41 5.45 -9.14
N THR A 84 -7.31 5.88 -8.53
CA THR A 84 -5.95 5.68 -9.03
C THR A 84 -5.02 5.17 -7.93
N SER A 85 -3.96 4.46 -8.33
CA SER A 85 -2.86 4.06 -7.45
C SER A 85 -1.62 4.96 -7.61
N VAL A 86 -1.76 6.13 -8.25
CA VAL A 86 -0.70 7.12 -8.41
C VAL A 86 -0.75 8.11 -7.25
N LEU A 87 0.31 8.15 -6.46
CA LEU A 87 0.53 9.04 -5.33
C LEU A 87 1.58 10.09 -5.69
N GLU A 88 1.16 11.35 -5.75
CA GLU A 88 2.08 12.48 -5.84
C GLU A 88 2.43 12.94 -4.42
N GLN A 89 3.73 13.08 -4.14
CA GLN A 89 4.24 13.63 -2.90
C GLN A 89 5.01 14.92 -3.19
N ILE A 90 4.73 15.98 -2.44
CA ILE A 90 5.37 17.28 -2.69
C ILE A 90 6.69 17.36 -1.92
N SER A 91 6.74 16.79 -0.71
CA SER A 91 7.94 16.62 0.13
C SER A 91 8.90 17.82 0.15
N ASP A 92 8.36 19.03 0.30
CA ASP A 92 9.06 20.23 0.76
C ASP A 92 8.15 20.97 1.76
N GLY A 93 8.46 20.83 3.05
CA GLY A 93 7.79 21.55 4.12
C GLY A 93 8.46 22.91 4.35
N GLY A 94 7.83 23.99 3.89
CA GLY A 94 8.23 25.36 4.18
C GLY A 94 7.05 26.16 4.70
N GLY A 95 7.29 27.09 5.61
CA GLY A 95 6.24 27.96 6.12
C GLY A 95 6.49 28.45 7.55
N PRO A 96 5.60 29.30 8.06
CA PRO A 96 5.56 29.66 9.48
C PRO A 96 5.45 28.40 10.36
N GLN A 97 6.08 28.43 11.53
CA GLN A 97 5.93 27.36 12.52
C GLN A 97 4.71 27.68 13.40
N PRO A 98 3.68 26.82 13.43
CA PRO A 98 2.50 27.10 14.24
C PRO A 98 2.81 26.97 15.73
N GLY A 99 2.16 27.81 16.54
CA GLY A 99 2.21 27.75 18.00
C GLY A 99 0.84 27.35 18.58
N PRO A 100 0.71 26.20 19.26
CA PRO A 100 1.75 25.22 19.61
C PRO A 100 2.21 24.34 18.43
N GLU A 101 3.40 23.74 18.57
CA GLU A 101 4.07 22.95 17.52
C GLU A 101 3.24 21.75 17.04
N ILE A 102 2.43 21.13 17.91
CA ILE A 102 1.52 20.03 17.54
C ILE A 102 0.54 20.43 16.41
N CYS A 103 0.23 21.73 16.27
CA CYS A 103 -0.61 22.23 15.18
C CYS A 103 0.04 22.12 13.80
N SER A 104 1.33 21.83 13.72
CA SER A 104 2.02 21.48 12.46
C SER A 104 1.40 20.25 11.80
N THR A 105 0.79 19.36 12.58
CA THR A 105 0.10 18.16 12.07
C THR A 105 -0.98 18.48 11.02
N LEU A 106 -1.61 19.66 11.09
CA LEU A 106 -2.61 20.11 10.11
C LEU A 106 -2.02 20.44 8.73
N PHE A 107 -0.72 20.68 8.66
CA PHE A 107 0.00 21.08 7.45
C PHE A 107 0.86 19.96 6.89
N LEU A 108 1.01 18.86 7.63
CA LEU A 108 1.79 17.71 7.17
C LEU A 108 1.10 17.03 6.01
N GLU A 109 1.93 16.62 5.07
CA GLU A 109 1.54 15.64 4.07
C GLU A 109 1.37 14.27 4.76
N GLN A 110 0.12 13.82 4.92
CA GLN A 110 -0.18 12.60 5.67
C GLN A 110 0.27 11.32 4.94
N SER A 111 0.52 11.43 3.63
CA SER A 111 1.03 10.35 2.78
C SER A 111 2.47 9.96 3.16
N LEU A 112 3.20 10.84 3.86
CA LEU A 112 4.54 10.54 4.35
C LEU A 112 4.47 9.28 5.23
N TRP A 113 5.48 8.42 5.10
CA TRP A 113 5.58 7.11 5.77
C TRP A 113 4.53 6.06 5.37
N SER A 114 3.56 6.37 4.51
CA SER A 114 2.70 5.34 3.91
C SER A 114 3.51 4.42 2.99
N VAL A 115 3.02 3.20 2.79
CA VAL A 115 3.61 2.14 1.96
C VAL A 115 2.72 1.72 0.80
N GLY A 116 1.57 2.37 0.66
CA GLY A 116 0.62 2.14 -0.40
C GLY A 116 -0.50 3.17 -0.33
N SER A 117 -1.14 3.45 -1.46
CA SER A 117 -2.29 4.33 -1.51
C SER A 117 -3.28 4.00 -2.62
N ARG A 118 -4.54 4.39 -2.39
CA ARG A 118 -5.57 4.55 -3.43
C ARG A 118 -6.18 5.93 -3.30
N ASN A 119 -6.31 6.62 -4.42
CA ASN A 119 -6.56 8.05 -4.44
C ASN A 119 -7.75 8.37 -5.37
N VAL A 120 -8.52 9.38 -5.02
CA VAL A 120 -9.54 10.01 -5.89
C VAL A 120 -9.32 11.50 -5.82
N THR A 121 -9.27 12.19 -6.96
CA THR A 121 -9.11 13.64 -7.03
C THR A 121 -10.29 14.28 -7.74
N TRP A 122 -10.55 15.55 -7.46
CA TRP A 122 -11.61 16.33 -8.09
C TRP A 122 -11.28 17.81 -8.11
N THR A 123 -11.99 18.53 -8.97
CA THR A 123 -11.93 19.99 -9.05
C THR A 123 -12.98 20.60 -8.13
N THR A 124 -12.63 21.68 -7.45
CA THR A 124 -13.57 22.44 -6.62
C THR A 124 -14.06 23.67 -7.38
N THR A 125 -15.29 24.12 -7.10
CA THR A 125 -15.78 25.41 -7.60
C THR A 125 -15.17 26.62 -6.89
N SER A 126 -14.31 26.40 -5.88
CA SER A 126 -13.59 27.42 -5.09
C SER A 126 -12.27 27.84 -5.74
N ASP A 127 -12.00 29.15 -5.80
CA ASP A 127 -10.85 29.89 -6.35
C ASP A 127 -10.41 29.51 -7.79
N ALA A 128 -9.70 30.38 -8.51
CA ALA A 128 -9.15 30.12 -9.84
C ALA A 128 -7.78 29.44 -9.79
N ASP A 129 -7.05 29.58 -8.68
CA ASP A 129 -5.63 29.20 -8.60
C ASP A 129 -5.37 27.87 -7.84
N TYR A 130 -6.28 27.44 -6.94
CA TYR A 130 -6.12 26.23 -6.10
C TYR A 130 -7.41 25.39 -6.01
N ARG A 131 -7.80 24.81 -7.15
CA ARG A 131 -9.01 23.99 -7.32
C ARG A 131 -8.77 22.50 -7.10
N PHE A 132 -8.36 22.08 -5.92
CA PHE A 132 -8.19 20.66 -5.67
C PHE A 132 -8.99 20.18 -4.47
N GLY A 133 -9.64 19.04 -4.67
CA GLY A 133 -10.04 18.17 -3.60
C GLY A 133 -9.49 16.78 -3.87
N GLN A 134 -9.19 16.07 -2.79
CA GLN A 134 -8.63 14.74 -2.87
C GLN A 134 -9.09 13.88 -1.71
N MET A 135 -9.15 12.58 -1.98
CA MET A 135 -9.30 11.52 -1.02
C MET A 135 -8.14 10.55 -1.18
N LEU A 136 -7.49 10.22 -0.08
CA LEU A 136 -6.38 9.27 -0.01
C LEU A 136 -6.76 8.17 0.99
N ALA A 137 -6.71 6.92 0.56
CA ALA A 137 -6.66 5.76 1.46
C ALA A 137 -5.21 5.32 1.57
N LEU A 138 -4.58 5.59 2.71
CA LEU A 138 -3.14 5.42 2.94
C LEU A 138 -2.88 4.15 3.77
N GLN A 139 -2.07 3.25 3.25
CA GLN A 139 -1.59 2.06 3.93
C GLN A 139 -0.34 2.38 4.74
N PHE A 140 -0.33 2.03 6.03
CA PHE A 140 0.85 2.02 6.89
C PHE A 140 1.38 0.60 7.08
N ALA A 141 2.59 0.46 7.63
CA ALA A 141 3.21 -0.85 7.83
C ALA A 141 2.40 -1.74 8.77
N ASP A 142 1.80 -1.12 9.79
CA ASP A 142 1.04 -1.79 10.83
C ASP A 142 -0.02 -0.86 11.44
N GLU A 143 -0.87 -1.43 12.30
CA GLU A 143 -1.91 -0.71 13.01
C GLU A 143 -1.34 0.35 13.97
N ALA A 144 -0.18 0.11 14.57
CA ALA A 144 0.41 1.04 15.53
C ALA A 144 0.81 2.37 14.85
N GLN A 145 1.34 2.31 13.63
CA GLN A 145 1.67 3.49 12.85
C GLN A 145 0.42 4.28 12.42
N ALA A 146 -0.61 3.60 11.90
CA ALA A 146 -1.86 4.27 11.52
C ALA A 146 -2.57 4.91 12.73
N GLN A 147 -2.64 4.19 13.87
CA GLN A 147 -3.22 4.71 15.10
C GLN A 147 -2.39 5.84 15.70
N GLY A 148 -1.05 5.74 15.68
CA GLY A 148 -0.18 6.81 16.14
C GLY A 148 -0.38 8.11 15.34
N ARG A 149 -0.61 8.01 14.03
CA ARG A 149 -0.97 9.18 13.23
C ARG A 149 -2.35 9.74 13.60
N MET A 150 -3.33 8.87 13.78
CA MET A 150 -4.67 9.29 14.22
C MET A 150 -4.66 9.94 15.62
N ASP A 151 -3.81 9.46 16.51
CA ASP A 151 -3.60 10.06 17.84
C ASP A 151 -3.06 11.49 17.73
N GLN A 152 -2.05 11.72 16.89
CA GLN A 152 -1.54 13.07 16.62
C GLN A 152 -2.64 14.00 16.07
N LEU A 153 -3.47 13.51 15.14
CA LEU A 153 -4.58 14.29 14.56
C LEU A 153 -5.66 14.63 15.61
N VAL A 154 -6.02 13.68 16.47
CA VAL A 154 -7.00 13.91 17.56
C VAL A 154 -6.44 14.85 18.62
N GLU A 155 -5.17 14.70 18.98
CA GLU A 155 -4.50 15.61 19.92
C GLU A 155 -4.43 17.03 19.35
N THR A 156 -4.11 17.14 18.06
CA THR A 156 -4.11 18.41 17.31
C THR A 156 -5.49 19.05 17.32
N ALA A 157 -6.55 18.30 17.03
CA ALA A 157 -7.93 18.79 17.08
C ALA A 157 -8.30 19.36 18.46
N ALA A 158 -7.82 18.76 19.54
CA ALA A 158 -8.05 19.24 20.90
C ALA A 158 -7.27 20.51 21.24
N GLN A 159 -6.04 20.67 20.73
CA GLN A 159 -5.13 21.77 21.10
C GLN A 159 -5.17 22.96 20.13
N CYS A 160 -5.63 22.77 18.90
CA CYS A 160 -5.48 23.72 17.80
C CYS A 160 -6.79 24.37 17.36
N SER A 161 -7.82 24.40 18.22
CA SER A 161 -9.07 25.12 17.92
C SER A 161 -8.84 26.60 17.59
N THR A 162 -7.85 27.23 18.23
CA THR A 162 -7.30 28.53 17.87
C THR A 162 -5.81 28.53 18.16
N PHE A 163 -4.98 28.90 17.20
CA PHE A 163 -3.51 28.85 17.31
C PHE A 163 -2.84 29.99 16.54
N ASP A 164 -1.56 30.21 16.81
CA ASP A 164 -0.76 31.21 16.09
C ASP A 164 -0.09 30.60 14.86
N TYR A 165 -0.24 31.25 13.71
CA TYR A 165 0.41 30.94 12.45
C TYR A 165 0.66 32.26 11.70
N ASN A 166 1.61 33.06 12.22
CA ASN A 166 1.80 34.47 11.85
C ASN A 166 0.55 35.34 12.05
N GLY A 167 -0.30 34.98 13.01
CA GLY A 167 -1.65 35.49 13.14
C GLY A 167 -2.60 34.40 13.60
N THR A 168 -3.83 34.78 13.95
CA THR A 168 -4.81 33.83 14.46
C THR A 168 -5.32 32.91 13.36
N ALA A 169 -5.01 31.61 13.47
CA ALA A 169 -5.61 30.53 12.71
C ALA A 169 -6.58 29.74 13.58
N THR A 170 -7.52 29.02 12.96
CA THR A 170 -8.51 28.20 13.67
C THR A 170 -8.66 26.84 13.00
N PHE A 171 -8.86 25.79 13.79
CA PHE A 171 -9.29 24.48 13.32
C PHE A 171 -10.57 24.07 14.02
N GLU A 172 -11.70 24.26 13.34
CA GLU A 172 -13.02 23.91 13.89
C GLU A 172 -13.35 22.47 13.53
N SER A 173 -13.32 21.58 14.52
CA SER A 173 -13.42 20.13 14.28
C SER A 173 -14.46 19.41 15.13
N VAL A 174 -14.93 18.27 14.62
CA VAL A 174 -15.82 17.32 15.29
C VAL A 174 -15.16 15.94 15.29
N ILE A 175 -15.27 15.24 16.42
CA ILE A 175 -14.82 13.86 16.59
C ILE A 175 -16.06 13.04 16.99
N PRO A 176 -16.64 12.24 16.08
CA PRO A 176 -17.72 11.32 16.45
C PRO A 176 -17.23 10.27 17.45
N ALA A 177 -18.17 9.62 18.14
CA ALA A 177 -17.83 8.49 19.00
C ALA A 177 -17.20 7.37 18.17
N GLU A 178 -16.22 6.68 18.73
CA GLU A 178 -15.62 5.50 18.09
C GLU A 178 -16.68 4.42 17.87
N SER A 179 -16.62 3.76 16.71
CA SER A 179 -17.52 2.68 16.31
C SER A 179 -16.70 1.50 15.79
N ASP A 180 -16.87 0.32 16.38
CA ASP A 180 -16.22 -0.94 15.94
C ASP A 180 -14.69 -0.87 15.75
N GLY A 181 -14.00 -0.07 16.57
CA GLY A 181 -12.55 0.15 16.48
C GLY A 181 -12.14 1.10 15.34
N VAL A 182 -13.09 1.87 14.81
CA VAL A 182 -12.88 2.90 13.79
C VAL A 182 -13.02 4.28 14.43
N ARG A 183 -11.96 5.07 14.30
CA ARG A 183 -11.92 6.46 14.75
C ARG A 183 -12.03 7.39 13.57
N ALA A 184 -12.71 8.53 13.75
CA ALA A 184 -12.83 9.55 12.73
C ALA A 184 -12.74 10.95 13.32
N LEU A 185 -12.40 11.93 12.47
CA LEU A 185 -12.25 13.34 12.79
C LEU A 185 -12.58 14.13 11.51
N ALA A 186 -13.28 15.25 11.62
CA ALA A 186 -13.38 16.19 10.49
C ALA A 186 -13.35 17.62 11.00
N GLY A 187 -12.82 18.54 10.21
CA GLY A 187 -12.76 19.95 10.58
C GLY A 187 -12.36 20.86 9.44
N THR A 188 -12.50 22.16 9.68
CA THR A 188 -12.07 23.21 8.74
C THR A 188 -10.93 23.99 9.37
N LEU A 189 -9.78 23.99 8.70
CA LEU A 189 -8.67 24.91 8.97
C LEU A 189 -8.95 26.23 8.25
N THR A 190 -8.83 27.35 8.97
CA THR A 190 -8.88 28.70 8.40
C THR A 190 -7.62 29.45 8.82
N LEU A 191 -6.88 29.97 7.84
CA LEU A 191 -5.65 30.74 8.05
C LEU A 191 -5.93 32.23 8.21
N PRO A 192 -5.01 33.00 8.83
CA PRO A 192 -5.15 34.45 8.91
C PRO A 192 -5.00 35.12 7.54
N ASP A 193 -5.61 36.31 7.38
CA ASP A 193 -5.57 37.09 6.13
C ASP A 193 -4.14 37.38 5.63
N VAL A 194 -3.17 37.49 6.55
CA VAL A 194 -1.76 37.73 6.21
C VAL A 194 -1.09 36.54 5.51
N GLU A 195 -1.64 35.33 5.70
CA GLU A 195 -1.26 34.08 5.02
C GLU A 195 -2.24 33.73 3.88
N GLY A 196 -3.07 34.69 3.46
CA GLY A 196 -4.01 34.57 2.34
C GLY A 196 -5.45 34.27 2.74
N GLY A 197 -5.74 34.00 4.01
CA GLY A 197 -7.12 33.85 4.51
C GLY A 197 -7.89 32.65 3.95
N TRP A 198 -7.22 31.71 3.29
CA TRP A 198 -7.86 30.54 2.72
C TRP A 198 -8.29 29.54 3.79
N SER A 199 -9.25 28.69 3.44
CA SER A 199 -9.76 27.65 4.31
C SER A 199 -9.74 26.30 3.61
N THR A 200 -9.42 25.25 4.36
CA THR A 200 -9.40 23.87 3.88
C THR A 200 -10.20 22.99 4.82
N PHE A 201 -11.16 22.27 4.27
CA PHE A 201 -11.84 21.20 4.97
C PHE A 201 -10.98 19.95 4.92
N SER A 202 -10.89 19.23 6.03
CA SER A 202 -10.23 17.93 6.11
C SER A 202 -11.03 16.97 6.96
N ALA A 203 -11.07 15.71 6.54
CA ALA A 203 -11.67 14.63 7.30
C ALA A 203 -10.77 13.40 7.27
N TYR A 204 -10.82 12.61 8.34
CA TYR A 204 -9.95 11.48 8.58
C TYR A 204 -10.75 10.33 9.15
N ALA A 205 -10.39 9.10 8.77
CA ALA A 205 -10.82 7.89 9.46
C ALA A 205 -9.67 6.89 9.52
N ALA A 206 -9.55 6.16 10.63
CA ALA A 206 -8.49 5.18 10.83
C ALA A 206 -9.05 3.85 11.32
N VAL A 207 -8.58 2.77 10.70
CA VAL A 207 -8.89 1.38 11.10
C VAL A 207 -7.78 0.45 10.64
N GLY A 208 -7.33 -0.45 11.52
CA GLY A 208 -6.22 -1.33 11.20
C GLY A 208 -4.97 -0.51 10.83
N ASN A 209 -4.27 -0.90 9.76
CA ASN A 209 -3.13 -0.17 9.22
C ASN A 209 -3.49 0.93 8.19
N VAL A 210 -4.76 1.36 8.09
CA VAL A 210 -5.19 2.37 7.11
C VAL A 210 -5.59 3.68 7.76
N LEU A 211 -5.13 4.79 7.18
CA LEU A 211 -5.65 6.13 7.40
C LEU A 211 -6.28 6.65 6.11
N VAL A 212 -7.55 7.01 6.16
CA VAL A 212 -8.24 7.73 5.10
C VAL A 212 -8.13 9.22 5.38
N GLN A 213 -7.78 10.01 4.37
CA GLN A 213 -7.81 11.47 4.39
C GLN A 213 -8.70 11.96 3.26
N VAL A 214 -9.58 12.90 3.57
CA VAL A 214 -10.28 13.76 2.60
C VAL A 214 -9.80 15.19 2.84
N SER A 215 -9.49 15.93 1.79
CA SER A 215 -9.18 17.36 1.88
C SER A 215 -9.74 18.12 0.70
N GLN A 216 -10.26 19.32 0.93
CA GLN A 216 -10.78 20.20 -0.11
C GLN A 216 -10.71 21.67 0.29
N SER A 217 -10.34 22.54 -0.66
CA SER A 217 -10.44 24.00 -0.53
C SER A 217 -11.89 24.45 -0.32
N VAL A 218 -12.12 25.32 0.67
CA VAL A 218 -13.43 25.88 1.02
C VAL A 218 -13.48 27.36 0.67
N GLU A 219 -14.52 27.78 -0.05
CA GLU A 219 -14.80 29.20 -0.33
C GLU A 219 -16.28 29.52 -0.11
N GLY A 220 -16.57 30.69 0.44
CA GLY A 220 -17.93 31.17 0.68
C GLY A 220 -18.63 30.47 1.84
N ASP A 221 -19.97 30.51 1.82
CA ASP A 221 -20.82 30.06 2.93
C ASP A 221 -21.15 28.55 2.88
N ALA A 222 -20.91 27.89 1.74
CA ALA A 222 -21.20 26.46 1.56
C ALA A 222 -20.06 25.60 2.12
N ARG A 223 -20.16 25.23 3.39
CA ARG A 223 -19.18 24.37 4.08
C ARG A 223 -19.65 22.91 4.11
N PRO A 224 -18.74 21.94 3.98
CA PRO A 224 -19.05 20.54 4.28
C PRO A 224 -19.56 20.38 5.71
N ASP A 225 -20.53 19.48 5.91
CA ASP A 225 -20.98 19.09 7.25
C ASP A 225 -19.94 18.13 7.85
N ALA A 226 -19.12 18.63 8.78
CA ALA A 226 -18.03 17.89 9.38
C ALA A 226 -18.51 16.60 10.07
N GLU A 227 -19.64 16.64 10.79
CA GLU A 227 -20.17 15.48 11.52
C GLU A 227 -20.68 14.42 10.53
N ALA A 228 -21.40 14.84 9.49
CA ALA A 228 -21.90 13.93 8.46
C ALA A 228 -20.75 13.28 7.67
N VAL A 229 -19.71 14.04 7.30
CA VAL A 229 -18.55 13.49 6.56
C VAL A 229 -17.74 12.55 7.45
N ALA A 230 -17.47 12.91 8.71
CA ALA A 230 -16.74 12.03 9.63
C ALA A 230 -17.48 10.70 9.86
N THR A 231 -18.81 10.76 10.01
CA THR A 231 -19.65 9.57 10.13
C THR A 231 -19.63 8.72 8.86
N LEU A 232 -19.73 9.36 7.68
CA LEU A 232 -19.65 8.65 6.39
C LEU A 232 -18.32 7.89 6.23
N LEU A 233 -17.19 8.53 6.59
CA LEU A 233 -15.88 7.87 6.53
C LEU A 233 -15.76 6.74 7.57
N GLN A 234 -16.33 6.91 8.76
CA GLN A 234 -16.37 5.88 9.80
C GLN A 234 -17.18 4.66 9.37
N ASP A 235 -18.37 4.87 8.80
CA ASP A 235 -19.23 3.81 8.28
C ASP A 235 -18.51 3.04 7.18
N ARG A 236 -17.90 3.75 6.23
CA ARG A 236 -17.15 3.12 5.14
C ARG A 236 -15.96 2.30 5.64
N ALA A 237 -15.20 2.83 6.59
CA ALA A 237 -14.08 2.10 7.19
C ALA A 237 -14.54 0.86 7.99
N THR A 238 -15.74 0.92 8.61
CA THR A 238 -16.37 -0.23 9.27
C THR A 238 -16.74 -1.32 8.26
N GLU A 239 -17.33 -0.93 7.13
CA GLU A 239 -17.65 -1.85 6.02
C GLU A 239 -16.40 -2.49 5.41
N ALA A 240 -15.33 -1.71 5.23
CA ALA A 240 -14.04 -2.21 4.73
C ALA A 240 -13.43 -3.24 5.70
N LYS A 241 -13.46 -2.98 7.01
CA LYS A 241 -13.01 -3.93 8.04
C LYS A 241 -13.82 -5.22 8.03
N ALA A 242 -15.15 -5.12 7.93
CA ALA A 242 -16.01 -6.30 7.85
C ALA A 242 -15.67 -7.14 6.60
N SER A 243 -15.48 -6.48 5.45
CA SER A 243 -15.10 -7.13 4.19
C SER A 243 -13.75 -7.86 4.31
N LEU A 244 -12.76 -7.23 4.95
CA LEU A 244 -11.45 -7.85 5.21
C LEU A 244 -11.59 -9.10 6.09
N VAL A 245 -12.35 -9.02 7.18
CA VAL A 245 -12.55 -10.15 8.09
C VAL A 245 -13.23 -11.31 7.37
N ASP A 246 -14.23 -11.03 6.53
CA ASP A 246 -14.90 -12.05 5.72
C ASP A 246 -13.93 -12.68 4.72
N GLU A 247 -13.12 -11.87 4.03
CA GLU A 247 -12.11 -12.36 3.07
C GLU A 247 -11.06 -13.24 3.75
N LEU A 248 -10.48 -12.81 4.87
CA LEU A 248 -9.44 -13.55 5.58
C LEU A 248 -9.98 -14.77 6.34
N THR A 249 -11.28 -14.77 6.67
CA THR A 249 -11.96 -15.97 7.20
C THR A 249 -12.12 -17.02 6.10
N ALA A 250 -12.47 -16.58 4.89
CA ALA A 250 -12.60 -17.46 3.73
C ALA A 250 -11.24 -17.94 3.22
N ASN A 251 -10.24 -17.08 3.24
CA ASN A 251 -8.89 -17.31 2.72
C ASN A 251 -7.83 -16.87 3.76
N PRO A 252 -7.55 -17.70 4.78
CA PRO A 252 -6.54 -17.37 5.78
C PRO A 252 -5.17 -17.12 5.14
N PRO A 253 -4.40 -16.13 5.63
CA PRO A 253 -3.06 -15.87 5.11
C PRO A 253 -2.16 -17.11 5.18
N THR A 254 -1.42 -17.36 4.10
CA THR A 254 -0.37 -18.38 4.04
C THR A 254 0.98 -17.70 3.89
N ALA A 255 1.97 -18.12 4.67
CA ALA A 255 3.33 -17.59 4.55
C ALA A 255 3.90 -17.83 3.14
N GLU A 256 4.61 -16.84 2.59
CA GLU A 256 5.39 -17.04 1.36
C GLU A 256 6.48 -18.10 1.60
N PRO A 257 6.75 -18.96 0.61
CA PRO A 257 7.86 -19.90 0.68
C PRO A 257 9.19 -19.13 0.71
N VAL A 258 10.01 -19.37 1.72
CA VAL A 258 11.37 -18.83 1.80
C VAL A 258 12.23 -19.46 0.70
N PRO A 259 12.89 -18.68 -0.17
CA PRO A 259 13.76 -19.23 -1.20
C PRO A 259 14.93 -20.01 -0.61
N GLU A 260 15.41 -21.03 -1.33
CA GLU A 260 16.64 -21.72 -0.93
C GLU A 260 17.86 -20.80 -1.10
N VAL A 261 18.58 -20.56 0.00
CA VAL A 261 19.76 -19.70 0.00
C VAL A 261 21.01 -20.50 -0.40
N HIS A 262 21.65 -20.10 -1.49
CA HIS A 262 22.95 -20.61 -1.92
C HIS A 262 24.00 -19.51 -1.83
N ALA A 263 24.57 -19.31 -0.65
CA ALA A 263 25.50 -18.20 -0.39
C ALA A 263 26.72 -18.16 -1.33
N SER A 264 27.13 -19.29 -1.92
CA SER A 264 28.24 -19.35 -2.88
C SER A 264 27.84 -19.09 -4.33
N ALA A 265 26.54 -18.93 -4.61
CA ALA A 265 26.06 -18.63 -5.96
C ALA A 265 26.44 -17.19 -6.34
N PRO A 266 26.63 -16.89 -7.65
CA PRO A 266 26.75 -15.52 -8.12
C PRO A 266 25.54 -14.67 -7.70
N TRP A 267 25.76 -13.38 -7.42
CA TRP A 267 24.69 -12.46 -7.03
C TRP A 267 23.51 -12.44 -8.01
N GLY A 268 23.77 -12.59 -9.31
CA GLY A 268 22.74 -12.66 -10.35
C GLY A 268 21.76 -13.84 -10.23
N GLU A 269 22.12 -14.88 -9.47
CA GLU A 269 21.29 -16.05 -9.17
C GLU A 269 20.55 -15.92 -7.83
N TRP A 270 20.79 -14.86 -7.06
CA TRP A 270 20.09 -14.63 -5.80
C TRP A 270 18.69 -14.07 -6.06
N GLU A 271 17.77 -14.41 -5.18
CA GLU A 271 16.43 -13.85 -5.15
C GLU A 271 16.31 -12.76 -4.07
N ILE A 272 15.47 -11.78 -4.36
CA ILE A 272 14.96 -10.79 -3.42
C ILE A 272 13.66 -11.36 -2.85
N ALA A 273 13.57 -11.47 -1.54
CA ALA A 273 12.43 -12.03 -0.80
C ALA A 273 12.08 -11.15 0.40
N ASP A 274 10.94 -11.45 1.05
CA ASP A 274 10.42 -10.69 2.20
C ASP A 274 11.41 -10.54 3.36
N ASP A 275 12.33 -11.50 3.51
CA ASP A 275 13.33 -11.54 4.57
C ASP A 275 14.70 -11.01 4.14
N GLY A 276 14.91 -10.65 2.87
CA GLY A 276 16.16 -10.04 2.41
C GLY A 276 16.55 -10.37 0.98
N VAL A 277 17.86 -10.47 0.74
CA VAL A 277 18.45 -10.65 -0.59
C VAL A 277 19.53 -11.73 -0.54
N GLY A 278 19.25 -12.89 -1.14
CA GLY A 278 20.14 -14.04 -1.11
C GLY A 278 20.52 -14.41 0.34
N PRO A 279 21.81 -14.38 0.72
CA PRO A 279 22.24 -14.68 2.09
C PRO A 279 22.15 -13.50 3.07
N ILE A 280 21.78 -12.30 2.62
CA ILE A 280 21.66 -11.10 3.46
C ILE A 280 20.23 -11.02 3.99
N ASN A 281 20.04 -11.12 5.31
CA ASN A 281 18.71 -11.01 5.91
C ASN A 281 18.47 -9.63 6.52
N ILE A 282 17.24 -9.16 6.39
CA ILE A 282 16.71 -8.04 7.17
C ILE A 282 16.60 -8.48 8.63
N GLY A 283 17.04 -7.63 9.54
CA GLY A 283 17.11 -7.88 10.98
C GLY A 283 18.47 -8.39 11.47
N ASP A 284 19.36 -8.83 10.57
CA ASP A 284 20.71 -9.24 10.97
C ASP A 284 21.55 -8.01 11.38
N PRO A 285 22.50 -8.17 12.32
CA PRO A 285 23.52 -7.16 12.60
C PRO A 285 24.28 -6.78 11.33
N ILE A 286 24.63 -5.50 11.19
CA ILE A 286 25.21 -4.99 9.94
C ILE A 286 26.53 -5.68 9.56
N ASP A 287 27.36 -6.06 10.53
CA ASP A 287 28.62 -6.79 10.30
C ASP A 287 28.40 -8.22 9.77
N VAL A 288 27.35 -8.88 10.27
CA VAL A 288 26.90 -10.19 9.79
C VAL A 288 26.40 -10.08 8.36
N ALA A 289 25.56 -9.09 8.06
CA ALA A 289 25.00 -8.84 6.75
C ALA A 289 26.08 -8.47 5.70
N VAL A 290 27.00 -7.57 6.04
CA VAL A 290 28.15 -7.20 5.20
C VAL A 290 29.00 -8.43 4.87
N THR A 291 29.24 -9.29 5.86
CA THR A 291 30.00 -10.54 5.66
C THR A 291 29.23 -11.52 4.75
N ALA A 292 27.93 -11.67 4.97
CA ALA A 292 27.06 -12.55 4.19
C ALA A 292 27.02 -12.17 2.70
N GLY A 293 27.07 -10.87 2.39
CA GLY A 293 27.09 -10.36 1.03
C GLY A 293 28.30 -10.79 0.20
N GLN A 294 29.39 -11.26 0.82
CA GLN A 294 30.61 -11.73 0.13
C GLN A 294 31.13 -10.74 -0.93
N ALA A 295 31.04 -9.45 -0.62
CA ALA A 295 31.44 -8.39 -1.52
C ALA A 295 32.97 -8.37 -1.71
N ALA A 296 33.41 -7.99 -2.90
CA ALA A 296 34.84 -7.78 -3.15
C ALA A 296 35.33 -6.46 -2.57
N GLN A 297 34.43 -5.48 -2.44
CA GLN A 297 34.68 -4.21 -1.77
C GLN A 297 33.48 -3.84 -0.91
N VAL A 298 33.78 -3.30 0.27
CA VAL A 298 32.82 -2.72 1.20
C VAL A 298 33.19 -1.25 1.36
N VAL A 299 32.20 -0.36 1.19
CA VAL A 299 32.32 1.08 1.44
C VAL A 299 31.40 1.42 2.60
N GLU A 300 31.98 1.95 3.67
CA GLU A 300 31.24 2.36 4.87
C GLU A 300 30.46 3.67 4.62
N PRO A 301 29.34 3.88 5.32
CA PRO A 301 28.56 5.12 5.27
C PRO A 301 29.40 6.35 5.59
N GLU A 302 29.16 7.45 4.87
CA GLU A 302 29.81 8.74 5.18
C GLU A 302 29.22 9.42 6.43
N TYR A 303 27.98 9.09 6.78
CA TYR A 303 27.24 9.60 7.93
C TYR A 303 26.21 8.57 8.42
N ALA A 304 25.77 8.72 9.69
CA ALA A 304 24.77 7.84 10.28
C ALA A 304 23.45 7.86 9.47
N GLY A 305 22.88 6.68 9.23
CA GLY A 305 21.68 6.51 8.40
C GLY A 305 21.95 6.43 6.88
N ALA A 306 23.16 6.74 6.39
CA ALA A 306 23.52 6.44 5.01
C ALA A 306 23.79 4.94 4.81
N PRO A 307 23.55 4.38 3.61
CA PRO A 307 23.72 2.95 3.39
C PRO A 307 25.20 2.54 3.32
N TRP A 308 25.49 1.33 3.78
CA TRP A 308 26.71 0.60 3.46
C TRP A 308 26.64 0.14 2.00
N LYS A 309 27.71 0.34 1.23
CA LYS A 309 27.75 -0.10 -0.18
C LYS A 309 28.66 -1.30 -0.35
N LEU A 310 28.07 -2.41 -0.78
CA LEU A 310 28.74 -3.65 -1.15
C LEU A 310 28.90 -3.69 -2.67
N VAL A 311 30.09 -4.01 -3.16
CA VAL A 311 30.38 -4.10 -4.61
C VAL A 311 30.84 -5.50 -4.99
N ASN A 312 30.32 -6.03 -6.09
CA ASN A 312 30.69 -7.35 -6.61
C ASN A 312 32.15 -7.39 -7.10
N SER A 313 32.67 -8.58 -7.41
CA SER A 313 34.06 -8.78 -7.87
C SER A 313 34.43 -8.00 -9.12
N ASP A 314 33.45 -7.77 -9.99
CA ASP A 314 33.68 -7.19 -11.30
C ASP A 314 33.47 -5.66 -11.31
N GLY A 315 33.02 -5.10 -10.18
CA GLY A 315 32.74 -3.67 -10.04
C GLY A 315 31.53 -3.18 -10.83
N THR A 316 30.66 -4.09 -11.29
CA THR A 316 29.52 -3.81 -12.18
C THR A 316 28.17 -3.77 -11.47
N ALA A 317 28.12 -4.23 -10.22
CA ALA A 317 26.91 -4.36 -9.43
C ALA A 317 27.17 -3.97 -7.97
N SER A 318 26.17 -3.36 -7.32
CA SER A 318 26.20 -3.04 -5.90
C SER A 318 24.91 -3.38 -5.17
N LEU A 319 25.06 -3.64 -3.88
CA LEU A 319 23.99 -3.71 -2.89
C LEU A 319 24.18 -2.59 -1.87
N LEU A 320 23.10 -1.92 -1.49
CA LEU A 320 23.07 -0.86 -0.48
C LEU A 320 22.34 -1.39 0.75
N LEU A 321 22.98 -1.41 1.91
CA LEU A 321 22.42 -1.91 3.17
C LEU A 321 22.21 -0.74 4.11
N THR A 322 20.96 -0.47 4.50
CA THR A 322 20.65 0.54 5.53
C THR A 322 20.33 -0.17 6.83
N ALA A 323 20.94 0.30 7.92
CA ALA A 323 20.66 -0.17 9.27
C ALA A 323 19.61 0.72 9.97
N THR A 324 19.10 0.26 11.10
CA THR A 324 18.37 1.10 12.06
C THR A 324 19.21 2.31 12.49
N ASP A 325 18.57 3.36 12.99
CA ASP A 325 19.27 4.58 13.48
C ASP A 325 20.30 4.31 14.59
N ASP A 326 20.15 3.20 15.31
CA ASP A 326 21.09 2.73 16.33
C ASP A 326 22.13 1.73 15.80
N ASP A 327 22.19 1.52 14.48
CA ASP A 327 23.06 0.59 13.75
C ASP A 327 22.95 -0.88 14.20
N SER A 328 21.88 -1.24 14.92
CA SER A 328 21.75 -2.57 15.53
C SER A 328 21.34 -3.68 14.56
N ALA A 329 20.60 -3.34 13.50
CA ALA A 329 20.10 -4.32 12.54
C ALA A 329 19.89 -3.72 11.14
N VAL A 330 20.06 -4.53 10.09
CA VAL A 330 19.68 -4.17 8.72
C VAL A 330 18.16 -4.01 8.64
N VAL A 331 17.69 -2.89 8.10
CA VAL A 331 16.26 -2.62 7.88
C VAL A 331 15.88 -2.65 6.42
N SER A 332 16.82 -2.35 5.52
CA SER A 332 16.59 -2.42 4.08
C SER A 332 17.84 -2.84 3.31
N VAL A 333 17.58 -3.49 2.17
CA VAL A 333 18.59 -3.83 1.17
C VAL A 333 18.12 -3.32 -0.18
N THR A 334 18.90 -2.47 -0.84
CA THR A 334 18.66 -2.03 -2.22
C THR A 334 19.63 -2.74 -3.15
N VAL A 335 19.07 -3.41 -4.15
CA VAL A 335 19.78 -4.01 -5.28
C VAL A 335 19.87 -2.98 -6.40
N GLY A 336 21.08 -2.61 -6.83
CA GLY A 336 21.26 -1.56 -7.84
C GLY A 336 21.39 -0.17 -7.24
N ASN A 337 20.82 0.84 -7.91
CA ASN A 337 20.84 2.23 -7.48
C ASN A 337 19.56 2.57 -6.70
N ASP A 338 19.65 3.35 -5.64
CA ASP A 338 18.48 3.87 -4.90
C ASP A 338 17.91 5.17 -5.53
N ARG A 339 18.62 5.74 -6.51
CA ARG A 339 18.23 6.93 -7.27
C ARG A 339 18.68 6.85 -8.73
N SER A 340 17.98 7.57 -9.60
CA SER A 340 18.28 7.65 -11.03
C SER A 340 19.29 8.73 -11.38
N MET A 341 19.38 9.80 -10.58
CA MET A 341 20.22 10.95 -10.91
C MET A 341 21.70 10.65 -10.67
N GLU A 342 22.52 10.94 -11.68
CA GLU A 342 23.99 10.95 -11.63
C GLU A 342 24.70 9.59 -11.50
N GLU A 343 23.98 8.49 -11.27
CA GLU A 343 24.57 7.16 -11.13
C GLU A 343 24.65 6.36 -12.44
N VAL A 344 25.73 5.59 -12.60
CA VAL A 344 25.91 4.71 -13.76
C VAL A 344 24.93 3.54 -13.65
N SER A 345 24.22 3.24 -14.75
CA SER A 345 23.36 2.07 -14.84
C SER A 345 24.15 0.78 -14.56
N GLN A 346 23.57 -0.08 -13.72
CA GLN A 346 24.19 -1.35 -13.33
C GLN A 346 23.72 -2.51 -14.22
N ASP A 347 24.55 -3.56 -14.31
CA ASP A 347 24.19 -4.77 -15.06
C ASP A 347 23.22 -5.65 -14.26
N GLY A 348 21.94 -5.60 -14.63
CA GLY A 348 20.88 -6.41 -14.00
C GLY A 348 21.09 -7.93 -14.08
N ALA A 349 21.94 -8.44 -14.98
CA ALA A 349 22.28 -9.86 -15.02
C ALA A 349 23.24 -10.25 -13.89
N ALA A 350 24.00 -9.29 -13.35
CA ALA A 350 24.90 -9.48 -12.22
C ALA A 350 24.21 -9.19 -10.86
N LEU A 351 22.96 -8.75 -10.87
CA LEU A 351 22.19 -8.36 -9.70
C LEU A 351 21.08 -9.38 -9.37
N PRO A 352 20.73 -9.53 -8.07
CA PRO A 352 19.57 -10.30 -7.64
C PRO A 352 18.26 -9.86 -8.31
N ALA A 353 17.27 -10.76 -8.38
CA ALA A 353 15.96 -10.51 -8.99
C ALA A 353 14.81 -10.73 -8.01
N ARG A 354 13.65 -10.11 -8.23
CA ARG A 354 12.40 -10.41 -7.50
C ARG A 354 11.42 -11.06 -8.46
N GLY A 355 11.16 -12.36 -8.31
CA GLY A 355 10.18 -13.06 -9.14
C GLY A 355 10.48 -12.96 -10.64
N GLY A 356 11.77 -12.95 -11.00
CA GLY A 356 12.25 -12.79 -12.37
C GLY A 356 12.36 -11.34 -12.88
N VAL A 357 11.86 -10.34 -12.13
CA VAL A 357 12.01 -8.91 -12.45
C VAL A 357 13.40 -8.43 -12.00
N ARG A 358 14.09 -7.68 -12.86
CA ARG A 358 15.49 -7.28 -12.67
C ARG A 358 15.69 -5.78 -12.90
N VAL A 359 16.77 -5.25 -12.33
CA VAL A 359 17.31 -3.94 -12.74
C VAL A 359 17.54 -3.92 -14.26
N GLY A 360 17.13 -2.83 -14.90
CA GLY A 360 17.14 -2.66 -16.36
C GLY A 360 15.89 -3.17 -17.09
N ALA A 361 14.98 -3.89 -16.41
CA ALA A 361 13.70 -4.26 -16.98
C ALA A 361 12.72 -3.07 -16.96
N PRO A 362 11.71 -3.03 -17.85
CA PRO A 362 10.61 -2.07 -17.77
C PRO A 362 9.87 -2.16 -16.42
N VAL A 363 9.49 -1.02 -15.84
CA VAL A 363 8.67 -1.00 -14.61
C VAL A 363 7.30 -1.68 -14.82
N ALA A 364 6.79 -1.65 -16.07
CA ALA A 364 5.58 -2.38 -16.45
C ALA A 364 5.65 -3.91 -16.17
N ASP A 365 6.86 -4.49 -16.21
CA ASP A 365 7.04 -5.91 -15.88
C ASP A 365 6.87 -6.15 -14.37
N ALA A 366 7.29 -5.21 -13.52
CA ALA A 366 7.04 -5.24 -12.08
C ALA A 366 5.55 -5.11 -11.78
N ILE A 367 4.85 -4.17 -12.41
CA ILE A 367 3.39 -3.98 -12.26
C ILE A 367 2.63 -5.23 -12.67
N ALA A 368 3.06 -5.89 -13.76
CA ALA A 368 2.43 -7.12 -14.24
C ALA A 368 2.70 -8.32 -13.30
N ALA A 369 3.89 -8.41 -12.72
CA ALA A 369 4.27 -9.49 -11.81
C ALA A 369 3.66 -9.31 -10.40
N PHE A 370 3.52 -8.07 -9.94
CA PHE A 370 3.10 -7.71 -8.60
C PHE A 370 1.96 -6.68 -8.65
N PRO A 371 0.76 -7.06 -9.11
CA PRO A 371 -0.37 -6.13 -9.21
C PRO A 371 -0.78 -5.61 -7.84
N GLY A 372 -1.44 -4.44 -7.82
CA GLY A 372 -1.97 -3.84 -6.59
C GLY A 372 -1.00 -2.90 -5.86
N GLY A 373 0.23 -2.70 -6.35
CA GLY A 373 1.12 -1.67 -5.83
C GLY A 373 0.68 -0.23 -6.11
N THR A 374 1.50 0.72 -5.68
CA THR A 374 1.30 2.17 -5.79
C THR A 374 2.46 2.80 -6.55
N THR A 375 2.14 3.60 -7.57
CA THR A 375 3.12 4.44 -8.25
C THR A 375 3.32 5.70 -7.43
N VAL A 376 4.55 6.09 -7.15
CA VAL A 376 4.88 7.27 -6.36
C VAL A 376 5.82 8.18 -7.14
N THR A 377 5.51 9.47 -7.11
CA THR A 377 6.38 10.53 -7.63
C THR A 377 6.59 11.55 -6.52
N VAL A 378 7.86 11.86 -6.21
CA VAL A 378 8.23 12.92 -5.28
C VAL A 378 8.63 14.15 -6.07
N VAL A 379 7.78 15.18 -6.05
CA VAL A 379 7.94 16.40 -6.85
C VAL A 379 9.22 17.16 -6.50
N SER A 380 9.58 17.26 -5.22
CA SER A 380 10.76 18.03 -4.80
C SER A 380 12.08 17.42 -5.24
N SER A 381 12.21 16.09 -5.19
CA SER A 381 13.44 15.39 -5.59
C SER A 381 13.42 14.89 -7.04
N GLY A 382 12.24 14.78 -7.66
CA GLY A 382 12.07 14.11 -8.95
C GLY A 382 12.31 12.60 -8.86
N ASP A 383 12.18 12.01 -7.68
CA ASP A 383 12.31 10.56 -7.49
C ASP A 383 10.98 9.87 -7.86
N ASP A 384 11.07 8.78 -8.64
CA ASP A 384 9.92 8.01 -9.13
C ASP A 384 10.09 6.52 -8.83
N TRP A 385 9.04 5.86 -8.34
CA TRP A 385 9.09 4.42 -8.07
C TRP A 385 7.71 3.74 -8.03
N TYR A 386 7.73 2.40 -8.06
CA TYR A 386 6.57 1.55 -7.83
C TYR A 386 6.74 0.77 -6.53
N ASP A 387 5.82 0.95 -5.58
CA ASP A 387 5.83 0.33 -4.25
C ASP A 387 4.81 -0.83 -4.16
N VAL A 388 5.23 -1.96 -3.62
CA VAL A 388 4.39 -3.13 -3.33
C VAL A 388 4.59 -3.52 -1.88
N ALA A 389 3.54 -3.39 -1.07
CA ALA A 389 3.56 -3.73 0.35
C ALA A 389 2.92 -5.09 0.61
N THR A 390 3.54 -5.88 1.48
CA THR A 390 2.96 -7.13 2.00
C THR A 390 2.13 -6.86 3.25
N ARG A 391 1.37 -7.87 3.68
CA ARG A 391 0.52 -7.77 4.86
C ARG A 391 1.34 -7.72 6.15
N GLU A 392 2.56 -8.25 6.11
CA GLU A 392 3.51 -8.32 7.21
C GLU A 392 4.35 -7.05 7.36
N GLY A 393 4.05 -5.99 6.60
CA GLY A 393 4.81 -4.74 6.63
C GLY A 393 6.18 -4.86 5.98
N ARG A 394 6.30 -5.70 4.93
CA ARG A 394 7.42 -5.63 3.99
C ARG A 394 7.08 -4.71 2.84
N LEU A 395 8.05 -3.93 2.38
CA LEU A 395 7.91 -3.07 1.23
C LEU A 395 8.95 -3.44 0.18
N PHE A 396 8.49 -3.71 -1.04
CA PHE A 396 9.30 -3.77 -2.23
C PHE A 396 9.16 -2.48 -3.02
N ARG A 397 10.28 -1.81 -3.29
CA ARG A 397 10.31 -0.58 -4.10
C ARG A 397 11.10 -0.83 -5.37
N PHE A 398 10.46 -0.63 -6.52
CA PHE A 398 11.09 -0.66 -7.83
C PHE A 398 11.37 0.79 -8.24
N HIS A 399 12.61 1.25 -8.02
CA HIS A 399 13.05 2.59 -8.37
C HIS A 399 13.12 2.75 -9.88
N ALA A 400 12.64 3.87 -10.41
CA ALA A 400 12.57 4.11 -11.85
C ALA A 400 13.55 5.20 -12.30
N ASP A 401 13.96 5.14 -13.56
CA ASP A 401 14.84 6.16 -14.17
C ASP A 401 14.13 7.48 -14.51
N ARG A 402 12.80 7.47 -14.47
CA ARG A 402 11.85 8.55 -14.79
C ARG A 402 10.46 8.17 -14.25
N ASP A 403 9.48 9.04 -14.45
CA ASP A 403 8.08 8.78 -14.12
C ASP A 403 7.62 7.38 -14.57
N VAL A 404 7.15 6.59 -13.61
CA VAL A 404 6.71 5.21 -13.77
C VAL A 404 5.56 5.08 -14.77
N VAL A 405 4.72 6.10 -14.92
CA VAL A 405 3.61 6.05 -15.89
C VAL A 405 4.10 6.28 -17.34
N GLU A 406 5.34 6.73 -17.53
CA GLU A 406 5.91 6.88 -18.86
C GLU A 406 6.22 5.52 -19.52
N PRO A 407 5.78 5.30 -20.77
CA PRO A 407 6.09 4.07 -21.50
C PRO A 407 7.60 3.85 -21.64
N GLY A 408 8.08 2.73 -21.10
CA GLY A 408 9.49 2.34 -21.18
C GLY A 408 10.36 2.85 -20.05
N ALA A 409 9.79 3.42 -18.97
CA ALA A 409 10.50 3.63 -17.71
C ALA A 409 11.18 2.33 -17.27
N LEU A 410 12.45 2.42 -16.88
CA LEU A 410 13.30 1.28 -16.54
C LEU A 410 13.59 1.26 -15.04
N ILE A 411 13.67 0.04 -14.49
CA ILE A 411 14.05 -0.17 -13.10
C ILE A 411 15.54 0.11 -12.92
N VAL A 412 15.92 1.04 -12.05
CA VAL A 412 17.33 1.34 -11.71
C VAL A 412 17.79 0.65 -10.42
N GLY A 413 16.84 0.26 -9.57
CA GLY A 413 17.09 -0.53 -8.38
C GLY A 413 15.83 -1.13 -7.79
N ILE A 414 16.03 -2.10 -6.90
CA ILE A 414 14.95 -2.79 -6.19
C ILE A 414 15.28 -2.81 -4.70
N THR A 415 14.50 -2.14 -3.88
CA THR A 415 14.64 -2.20 -2.41
C THR A 415 13.67 -3.20 -1.83
N VAL A 416 14.13 -3.99 -0.86
CA VAL A 416 13.28 -4.66 0.12
C VAL A 416 13.53 -4.07 1.50
N GLN A 417 12.47 -3.81 2.26
CA GLN A 417 12.53 -3.16 3.57
C GLN A 417 11.50 -3.72 4.56
N ASP A 418 11.88 -3.83 5.83
CA ASP A 418 10.94 -3.95 6.95
C ASP A 418 10.52 -2.55 7.42
N VAL A 419 9.33 -2.13 6.99
CA VAL A 419 8.81 -0.78 7.27
C VAL A 419 8.17 -0.66 8.65
N THR A 420 7.94 -1.77 9.36
CA THR A 420 7.47 -1.77 10.76
C THR A 420 8.53 -1.20 11.71
N LYS A 421 9.79 -1.14 11.26
CA LYS A 421 10.91 -0.55 12.01
C LYS A 421 11.01 0.97 11.84
N ARG A 422 10.22 1.58 10.95
CA ARG A 422 10.18 3.04 10.81
C ARG A 422 9.50 3.66 12.02
N THR A 423 10.12 4.68 12.59
CA THR A 423 9.45 5.56 13.56
C THR A 423 8.67 6.62 12.82
N LEU A 424 7.43 6.88 13.24
CA LEU A 424 6.72 8.08 12.81
C LEU A 424 7.53 9.31 13.25
N GLY A 425 7.63 10.31 12.38
CA GLY A 425 8.19 11.60 12.77
C GLY A 425 7.43 12.17 13.97
N SER A 426 8.16 12.53 15.02
CA SER A 426 7.67 13.30 16.17
C SER A 426 8.07 14.76 16.03
N PHE A 427 7.19 15.67 16.44
CA PHE A 427 7.45 17.10 16.54
C PHE A 427 7.96 17.43 17.93
#